data_AF-A0A7S3NVH9-F1
#
_entry.id   AF-A0A7S3NVH9-F1
#
_cell.length_a   1.000
_cell.length_b   1.000
_cell.length_c   1.000
_cell.angle_alpha   90.00
_cell.angle_beta   90.00
_cell.angle_gamma   90.00
#
_symmetry.space_group_name_H-M   'P 1'
#
loop_
_entity.id
_entity.type
_entity.pdbx_description
1 polymer ?
#
loop_
_entity_poly.entity_id
_entity_poly.type
_entity_poly.pdbx_seq_one_letter_code
_entity_poly.pdbx_strand_id
1 'polypeptide(L)'
;SLLRREPVFSNLAQLTYTAVRYKRRGMGFRKRLGVFSHKIRRPQYYKNPHAVNLHKKEKIKKYDAYKNEHLKELERESTRPFGRFTTKGNFIMNIDLVPHYNVPDLTDFKLKPYVAYVTPKIPDDIFVPKQTELPENIKNFKGLPAIPPFLRNFPSNLSLQSMKKIEYKDKEEKSTSLKIKNKREVEDKLVEVTLTPPNLEEKVIPKQPDSKPDQGNKEEHEHPPKVPERPSQEENKTGIEQVEDIFNESQHSGDENKASELLKKREDDIPEEILEKYKEEKSEAKIKKRTRKGVMKIKESKNLFV
;
A
#
# COMPACT_ATOMS: atom_id res chain seq x y z
N SER A 1 -27.72 41.12 55.35
CA SER A 1 -26.94 39.93 54.98
C SER A 1 -27.50 39.34 53.68
N LEU A 2 -27.03 39.83 52.54
CA LEU A 2 -27.42 39.32 51.22
C LEU A 2 -26.52 38.12 50.88
N LEU A 3 -26.97 36.92 51.24
CA LEU A 3 -26.32 35.67 50.84
C LEU A 3 -26.48 35.48 49.33
N ARG A 4 -25.41 35.73 48.56
CA ARG A 4 -25.30 35.35 47.15
C ARG A 4 -25.51 33.84 47.04
N ARG A 5 -26.62 33.43 46.44
CA ARG A 5 -26.81 32.07 45.98
C ARG A 5 -25.90 31.87 44.77
N GLU A 6 -24.77 31.19 44.99
CA GLU A 6 -23.95 30.66 43.91
C GLU A 6 -24.83 29.74 43.05
N PRO A 7 -24.92 29.96 41.73
CA PRO A 7 -25.70 29.09 40.87
C PRO A 7 -24.99 27.74 40.87
N VAL A 8 -25.62 26.76 41.50
CA VAL A 8 -25.27 25.34 41.35
C VAL A 8 -25.65 24.94 39.94
N PHE A 9 -24.87 25.40 38.95
CA PHE A 9 -24.90 24.87 37.60
C PHE A 9 -24.56 23.39 37.75
N SER A 10 -25.60 22.57 37.67
CA SER A 10 -25.52 21.14 37.86
C SER A 10 -24.39 20.57 37.00
N ASN A 11 -23.53 19.75 37.59
CA ASN A 11 -22.40 19.10 36.88
C ASN A 11 -22.86 18.40 35.58
N LEU A 12 -24.14 18.00 35.51
CA LEU A 12 -24.80 17.48 34.32
C LEU A 12 -24.81 18.45 33.11
N ALA A 13 -25.01 19.74 33.34
CA ALA A 13 -25.04 20.75 32.27
C ALA A 13 -23.66 20.94 31.63
N GLN A 14 -22.59 20.85 32.43
CA GLN A 14 -21.22 20.92 31.94
C GLN A 14 -20.79 19.64 31.18
N LEU A 15 -21.18 18.46 31.67
CA LEU A 15 -20.97 17.17 30.99
C LEU A 15 -21.69 17.09 29.64
N THR A 16 -22.92 17.59 29.56
CA THR A 16 -23.68 17.60 28.30
C THR A 16 -23.12 18.62 27.30
N TYR A 17 -22.68 19.80 27.75
CA TYR A 17 -22.08 20.82 26.89
C TYR A 17 -20.75 20.37 26.26
N THR A 18 -19.86 19.75 27.05
CA THR A 18 -18.59 19.21 26.56
C THR A 18 -18.81 18.10 25.54
N ALA A 19 -19.73 17.16 25.80
CA ALA A 19 -20.09 16.09 24.86
C ALA A 19 -20.63 16.64 23.52
N VAL A 20 -21.47 17.69 23.53
CA VAL A 20 -21.97 18.35 22.32
C VAL A 20 -20.83 19.03 21.55
N ARG A 21 -19.86 19.64 22.24
CA ARG A 21 -18.70 20.29 21.62
C ARG A 21 -17.75 19.29 20.95
N TYR A 22 -17.50 18.13 21.56
CA TYR A 22 -16.71 17.05 20.95
C TYR A 22 -17.40 16.46 19.71
N LYS A 23 -18.74 16.31 19.74
CA LYS A 23 -19.51 15.90 18.56
C LYS A 23 -19.35 16.87 17.37
N ARG A 24 -19.21 18.18 17.63
CA ARG A 24 -19.00 19.18 16.57
C ARG A 24 -17.58 19.14 15.99
N ARG A 25 -16.54 18.94 16.81
CA ARG A 25 -15.15 18.84 16.34
C ARG A 25 -14.91 17.61 15.45
N GLY A 26 -15.51 16.46 15.80
CA GLY A 26 -15.41 15.24 14.99
C GLY A 26 -16.17 15.29 13.66
N MET A 27 -17.15 16.19 13.53
CA MET A 27 -18.02 16.25 12.34
C MET A 27 -17.25 16.69 11.08
N GLY A 28 -16.33 17.64 11.20
CA GLY A 28 -15.49 18.08 10.08
C GLY A 28 -14.58 16.98 9.56
N PHE A 29 -13.94 16.25 10.47
CA PHE A 29 -13.09 15.10 10.14
C PHE A 29 -13.89 13.98 9.47
N ARG A 30 -15.06 13.61 10.03
CA ARG A 30 -15.93 12.58 9.45
C ARG A 30 -16.40 12.93 8.04
N LYS A 31 -16.77 14.20 7.79
CA LYS A 31 -17.14 14.69 6.45
C LYS A 31 -15.97 14.59 5.47
N ARG A 32 -14.74 14.87 5.92
CA ARG A 32 -13.52 14.75 5.11
C ARG A 32 -13.20 13.30 4.75
N LEU A 33 -13.34 12.37 5.69
CA LEU A 33 -13.16 10.93 5.43
C LEU A 33 -14.18 10.39 4.42
N GLY A 34 -15.41 10.93 4.43
CA GLY A 34 -16.48 10.47 3.55
C GLY A 34 -16.82 9.00 3.81
N VAL A 35 -16.81 8.19 2.75
CA VAL A 35 -17.09 6.76 2.82
C VAL A 35 -15.78 5.99 2.92
N PHE A 36 -15.34 5.73 4.16
CA PHE A 36 -14.07 5.04 4.46
C PHE A 36 -14.23 3.54 4.75
N SER A 37 -15.46 3.06 4.94
CA SER A 37 -15.76 1.65 5.23
C SER A 37 -17.01 1.19 4.50
N HIS A 38 -17.04 -0.09 4.11
CA HIS A 38 -18.18 -0.76 3.49
C HIS A 38 -19.39 -0.90 4.43
N LYS A 39 -19.22 -0.60 5.73
CA LYS A 39 -20.31 -0.64 6.73
C LYS A 39 -21.16 0.64 6.76
N ILE A 40 -20.75 1.71 6.09
CA ILE A 40 -21.36 3.04 6.25
C ILE A 40 -22.64 3.20 5.43
N ARG A 41 -22.73 2.57 4.25
CA ARG A 41 -23.90 2.62 3.37
C ARG A 41 -24.66 1.29 3.41
N ARG A 42 -25.83 1.27 2.74
CA ARG A 42 -26.63 0.06 2.56
C ARG A 42 -25.82 -1.01 1.79
N PRO A 43 -26.02 -2.31 2.06
CA PRO A 43 -25.27 -3.39 1.41
C PRO A 43 -25.29 -3.32 -0.12
N GLN A 44 -26.43 -2.98 -0.72
CA GLN A 44 -26.62 -2.86 -2.17
C GLN A 44 -25.82 -1.73 -2.83
N TYR A 45 -25.27 -0.79 -2.04
CA TYR A 45 -24.48 0.33 -2.56
C TYR A 45 -23.11 -0.11 -3.10
N TYR A 46 -22.52 -1.15 -2.49
CA TYR A 46 -21.17 -1.59 -2.81
C TYR A 46 -21.23 -2.79 -3.76
N LYS A 47 -20.81 -2.58 -5.01
CA LYS A 47 -20.61 -3.65 -6.00
C LYS A 47 -19.15 -4.04 -6.02
N ASN A 48 -18.85 -5.34 -6.03
CA ASN A 48 -17.50 -5.91 -6.13
C ASN A 48 -16.48 -5.24 -5.18
N PRO A 49 -16.70 -5.26 -3.85
CA PRO A 49 -15.84 -4.53 -2.89
C PRO A 49 -14.39 -5.04 -2.87
N HIS A 50 -14.14 -6.25 -3.37
CA HIS A 50 -12.83 -6.90 -3.35
C HIS A 50 -11.91 -6.46 -4.50
N ALA A 51 -12.48 -5.98 -5.62
CA ALA A 51 -11.72 -5.70 -6.85
C ALA A 51 -10.95 -4.37 -6.75
N VAL A 52 -11.57 -3.32 -6.19
CA VAL A 52 -10.99 -1.97 -6.16
C VAL A 52 -11.13 -1.38 -4.75
N ASN A 53 -10.07 -0.71 -4.28
CA ASN A 53 -10.10 -0.01 -3.01
C ASN A 53 -11.22 1.06 -2.99
N LEU A 54 -12.02 1.05 -1.92
CA LEU A 54 -13.15 1.94 -1.70
C LEU A 54 -12.82 3.42 -1.91
N HIS A 55 -11.70 3.90 -1.36
CA HIS A 55 -11.34 5.31 -1.48
C HIS A 55 -11.00 5.71 -2.93
N LYS A 56 -10.35 4.81 -3.68
CA LYS A 56 -10.09 5.01 -5.11
C LYS A 56 -11.42 5.03 -5.89
N LYS A 57 -12.33 4.11 -5.56
CA LYS A 57 -13.67 4.02 -6.17
C LYS A 57 -14.50 5.29 -5.96
N GLU A 58 -14.53 5.83 -4.74
CA GLU A 58 -15.26 7.07 -4.43
C GLU A 58 -14.64 8.30 -5.10
N LYS A 59 -13.31 8.37 -5.23
CA LYS A 59 -12.64 9.43 -5.99
C LYS A 59 -13.01 9.41 -7.47
N ILE A 60 -12.97 8.23 -8.11
CA ILE A 60 -13.34 8.10 -9.53
C ILE A 60 -14.80 8.47 -9.75
N LYS A 61 -15.71 8.01 -8.88
CA LYS A 61 -17.13 8.39 -8.93
C LYS A 61 -17.37 9.90 -8.85
N LYS A 62 -16.53 10.63 -8.11
CA LYS A 62 -16.70 12.06 -7.86
C LYS A 62 -16.08 12.94 -8.94
N TYR A 63 -14.89 12.60 -9.42
CA TYR A 63 -14.09 13.51 -10.25
C TYR A 63 -13.98 13.07 -11.71
N ASP A 64 -14.22 11.80 -12.02
CA ASP A 64 -14.01 11.28 -13.36
C ASP A 64 -15.28 11.42 -14.22
N ALA A 65 -15.11 11.94 -15.44
CA ALA A 65 -16.17 12.03 -16.43
C ALA A 65 -16.60 10.64 -16.91
N TYR A 66 -15.64 9.72 -17.06
CA TYR A 66 -15.84 8.35 -17.57
C TYR A 66 -15.86 7.32 -16.43
N LYS A 67 -16.41 7.71 -15.28
CA LYS A 67 -16.38 6.94 -14.03
C LYS A 67 -16.79 5.47 -14.16
N ASN A 68 -17.73 5.14 -15.04
CA ASN A 68 -18.22 3.77 -15.19
C ASN A 68 -17.27 2.88 -16.00
N GLU A 69 -16.65 3.42 -17.04
CA GLU A 69 -15.72 2.69 -17.91
C GLU A 69 -14.41 2.44 -17.18
N HIS A 70 -13.83 3.49 -16.60
CA HIS A 70 -12.59 3.39 -15.83
C HIS A 70 -12.74 2.45 -14.62
N LEU A 71 -13.89 2.45 -13.92
CA LEU A 71 -14.13 1.48 -12.85
C LEU A 71 -14.26 0.05 -13.39
N LYS A 72 -14.88 -0.16 -14.54
CA LYS A 72 -14.97 -1.49 -15.15
C LYS A 72 -13.61 -2.00 -15.59
N GLU A 73 -12.76 -1.15 -16.16
CA GLU A 73 -11.38 -1.48 -16.53
C GLU A 73 -10.57 -1.87 -15.30
N LEU A 74 -10.61 -1.05 -14.24
CA LEU A 74 -9.94 -1.39 -12.98
C LEU A 74 -10.47 -2.68 -12.34
N GLU A 75 -11.76 -2.96 -12.46
CA GLU A 75 -12.34 -4.22 -11.99
C GLU A 75 -11.87 -5.40 -12.85
N ARG A 76 -11.74 -5.23 -14.17
CA ARG A 76 -11.22 -6.25 -15.11
C ARG A 76 -9.74 -6.55 -14.90
N GLU A 77 -8.94 -5.51 -14.66
CA GLU A 77 -7.49 -5.61 -14.44
C GLU A 77 -7.13 -5.99 -12.99
N SER A 78 -8.12 -6.09 -12.10
CA SER A 78 -7.84 -6.40 -10.71
C SER A 78 -7.30 -7.82 -10.54
N THR A 79 -6.20 -7.95 -9.80
CA THR A 79 -5.56 -9.25 -9.47
C THR A 79 -6.26 -9.99 -8.33
N ARG A 80 -7.17 -9.31 -7.63
CA ARG A 80 -7.76 -9.77 -6.36
C ARG A 80 -9.02 -10.65 -6.45
N PRO A 81 -9.81 -10.70 -7.54
CA PRO A 81 -10.83 -11.73 -7.66
C PRO A 81 -10.15 -13.04 -8.06
N PHE A 82 -10.05 -13.97 -7.12
CA PHE A 82 -9.50 -15.32 -7.34
C PHE A 82 -10.45 -16.24 -8.10
N GLY A 83 -11.28 -15.69 -8.99
CA GLY A 83 -12.39 -16.42 -9.59
C GLY A 83 -13.39 -15.51 -10.29
N ARG A 84 -14.53 -16.09 -10.66
CA ARG A 84 -15.59 -15.41 -11.40
C ARG A 84 -16.96 -15.71 -10.80
N PHE A 85 -17.87 -14.74 -10.90
CA PHE A 85 -19.28 -14.97 -10.61
C PHE A 85 -19.98 -15.60 -11.82
N THR A 86 -20.87 -16.54 -11.57
CA THR A 86 -21.77 -17.14 -12.56
C THR A 86 -22.98 -16.24 -12.78
N THR A 87 -23.73 -16.49 -13.85
CA THR A 87 -25.01 -15.82 -14.14
C THR A 87 -26.04 -16.00 -13.02
N LYS A 88 -25.98 -17.12 -12.29
CA LYS A 88 -26.85 -17.43 -11.14
C LYS A 88 -26.40 -16.78 -9.83
N GLY A 89 -25.27 -16.04 -9.83
CA GLY A 89 -24.72 -15.40 -8.64
C GLY A 89 -23.80 -16.29 -7.79
N ASN A 90 -23.61 -17.56 -8.15
CA ASN A 90 -22.62 -18.42 -7.48
C ASN A 90 -21.20 -17.97 -7.83
N PHE A 91 -20.29 -18.01 -6.87
CA PHE A 91 -18.88 -17.72 -7.06
C PHE A 91 -18.11 -19.00 -7.38
N ILE A 92 -17.40 -19.03 -8.51
CA ILE A 92 -16.49 -20.12 -8.88
C ILE A 92 -15.07 -19.65 -8.64
N MET A 93 -14.39 -20.29 -7.69
CA MET A 93 -12.97 -20.05 -7.40
C MET A 93 -12.10 -20.71 -8.47
N ASN A 94 -11.08 -19.97 -8.94
CA ASN A 94 -10.04 -20.50 -9.80
C ASN A 94 -8.76 -20.67 -8.97
N ILE A 95 -8.37 -21.93 -8.71
CA ILE A 95 -7.23 -22.28 -7.87
C ILE A 95 -5.92 -21.73 -8.46
N ASP A 96 -5.82 -21.64 -9.78
CA ASP A 96 -4.61 -21.15 -10.47
C ASP A 96 -4.34 -19.65 -10.24
N LEU A 97 -5.37 -18.89 -9.86
CA LEU A 97 -5.24 -17.46 -9.53
C LEU A 97 -4.90 -17.23 -8.06
N VAL A 98 -5.00 -18.26 -7.22
CA VAL A 98 -4.67 -18.15 -5.79
C VAL A 98 -3.14 -18.14 -5.66
N PRO A 99 -2.55 -17.13 -4.98
CA PRO A 99 -1.12 -17.09 -4.76
C PRO A 99 -0.63 -18.37 -4.06
N HIS A 100 0.35 -19.04 -4.67
CA HIS A 100 0.96 -20.23 -4.09
C HIS A 100 2.23 -19.84 -3.31
N TYR A 101 2.27 -20.20 -2.03
CA TYR A 101 3.43 -19.98 -1.18
C TYR A 101 4.20 -21.29 -1.05
N ASN A 102 5.41 -21.33 -1.62
CA ASN A 102 6.33 -22.47 -1.50
C ASN A 102 6.97 -22.47 -0.10
N VAL A 103 6.23 -22.93 0.91
CA VAL A 103 6.75 -23.09 2.27
C VAL A 103 7.47 -24.43 2.36
N PRO A 104 8.79 -24.46 2.58
CA PRO A 104 9.52 -25.72 2.75
C PRO A 104 9.17 -26.38 4.07
N ASP A 105 9.42 -27.68 4.17
CA ASP A 105 9.40 -28.37 5.46
C ASP A 105 10.57 -27.88 6.33
N LEU A 106 10.27 -27.52 7.58
CA LEU A 106 11.23 -26.98 8.54
C LEU A 106 11.56 -27.97 9.66
N THR A 107 11.13 -29.23 9.56
CA THR A 107 11.56 -30.28 10.49
C THR A 107 13.08 -30.41 10.46
N ASP A 108 13.69 -30.50 11.65
CA ASP A 108 15.15 -30.56 11.86
C ASP A 108 15.96 -29.36 11.34
N PHE A 109 15.31 -28.22 11.08
CA PHE A 109 15.99 -26.99 10.70
C PHE A 109 16.76 -26.39 11.89
N LYS A 110 18.09 -26.52 11.87
CA LYS A 110 18.98 -26.11 12.98
C LYS A 110 19.11 -24.60 13.14
N LEU A 111 18.93 -23.84 12.06
CA LEU A 111 19.12 -22.39 12.08
C LEU A 111 17.93 -21.72 12.77
N LYS A 112 18.24 -20.74 13.62
CA LYS A 112 17.26 -19.93 14.36
C LYS A 112 17.24 -18.51 13.78
N PRO A 113 16.16 -17.73 13.98
CA PRO A 113 16.09 -16.35 13.51
C PRO A 113 17.15 -15.42 14.13
N TYR A 114 17.72 -15.82 15.27
CA TYR A 114 18.75 -15.08 15.98
C TYR A 114 20.02 -15.91 16.14
N VAL A 115 21.17 -15.23 16.07
CA VAL A 115 22.49 -15.79 16.31
C VAL A 115 22.95 -15.39 17.71
N ALA A 116 23.68 -16.27 18.40
CA ALA A 116 24.23 -15.98 19.72
C ALA A 116 25.33 -14.91 19.62
N TYR A 117 25.37 -13.95 20.55
CA TYR A 117 26.38 -12.88 20.58
C TYR A 117 27.83 -13.38 20.70
N VAL A 118 28.03 -14.60 21.18
CA VAL A 118 29.36 -15.21 21.37
C VAL A 118 30.00 -15.60 20.03
N THR A 119 29.24 -15.68 18.93
CA THR A 119 29.81 -16.05 17.63
C THR A 119 30.77 -14.96 17.14
N PRO A 120 32.05 -15.29 16.86
CA PRO A 120 33.03 -14.30 16.42
C PRO A 120 32.68 -13.77 15.03
N LYS A 121 33.06 -12.51 14.77
CA LYS A 121 32.92 -11.91 13.45
C LYS A 121 33.86 -12.61 12.46
N ILE A 122 33.33 -13.03 11.32
CA ILE A 122 34.11 -13.62 10.24
C ILE A 122 34.94 -12.49 9.59
N PRO A 123 36.27 -12.63 9.43
CA PRO A 123 37.10 -11.63 8.77
C PRO A 123 36.80 -11.59 7.26
N ASP A 124 36.90 -10.38 6.68
CA ASP A 124 36.49 -10.12 5.29
C ASP A 124 37.37 -10.87 4.27
N ASP A 125 38.61 -11.19 4.63
CA ASP A 125 39.57 -11.91 3.78
C ASP A 125 39.17 -13.38 3.50
N ILE A 126 38.27 -13.96 4.32
CA ILE A 126 37.77 -15.32 4.15
C ILE A 126 36.68 -15.40 3.08
N PHE A 127 36.07 -14.28 2.70
CA PHE A 127 35.16 -14.23 1.55
C PHE A 127 35.95 -14.32 0.24
N VAL A 128 36.52 -15.50 -0.01
CA VAL A 128 36.99 -15.87 -1.34
C VAL A 128 35.73 -16.01 -2.19
N PRO A 129 35.60 -15.28 -3.32
CA PRO A 129 34.57 -15.60 -4.30
C PRO A 129 34.85 -17.03 -4.74
N LYS A 130 34.10 -18.00 -4.20
CA LYS A 130 34.21 -19.40 -4.64
C LYS A 130 34.07 -19.37 -6.15
N GLN A 131 35.14 -19.73 -6.86
CA GLN A 131 35.11 -19.87 -8.31
C GLN A 131 33.96 -20.84 -8.62
N THR A 132 32.89 -20.32 -9.22
CA THR A 132 31.77 -21.09 -9.76
C THR A 132 32.17 -21.74 -11.07
N GLU A 133 33.40 -22.23 -11.18
CA GLU A 133 33.74 -23.08 -12.28
C GLU A 133 33.04 -24.40 -12.02
N LEU A 134 31.91 -24.58 -12.72
CA LEU A 134 31.23 -25.87 -12.82
C LEU A 134 32.30 -26.93 -13.05
N PRO A 135 32.39 -27.98 -12.21
CA PRO A 135 33.40 -29.01 -12.37
C PRO A 135 33.37 -29.50 -13.81
N GLU A 136 34.54 -29.70 -14.43
CA GLU A 136 34.67 -30.05 -15.85
C GLU A 136 33.82 -31.27 -16.23
N ASN A 137 33.53 -32.13 -15.26
CA ASN A 137 32.62 -33.27 -15.35
C ASN A 137 31.19 -32.89 -15.78
N ILE A 138 30.71 -31.69 -15.46
CA ILE A 138 29.39 -31.17 -15.91
C ILE A 138 29.50 -30.57 -17.32
N LYS A 139 30.64 -29.95 -17.67
CA LYS A 139 30.88 -29.43 -19.04
C LYS A 139 30.87 -30.57 -20.08
N ASN A 140 31.23 -31.78 -19.66
CA ASN A 140 31.28 -32.98 -20.51
C ASN A 140 30.02 -33.88 -20.45
N PHE A 141 28.93 -33.47 -19.79
CA PHE A 141 27.69 -34.24 -19.73
C PHE A 141 26.98 -34.24 -21.11
N LYS A 142 27.46 -35.07 -22.03
CA LYS A 142 26.91 -35.31 -23.40
C LYS A 142 25.51 -35.95 -23.40
N GLY A 143 24.88 -36.12 -22.24
CA GLY A 143 23.61 -36.82 -22.06
C GLY A 143 22.38 -35.92 -21.85
N LEU A 144 22.52 -34.59 -21.91
CA LEU A 144 21.34 -33.72 -21.94
C LEU A 144 20.60 -33.97 -23.27
N PRO A 145 19.30 -34.30 -23.25
CA PRO A 145 18.53 -34.50 -24.46
C PRO A 145 18.66 -33.24 -25.31
N ALA A 146 18.98 -33.42 -26.60
CA ALA A 146 19.10 -32.31 -27.52
C ALA A 146 17.86 -31.42 -27.38
N ILE A 147 18.07 -30.16 -26.97
CA ILE A 147 17.00 -29.18 -26.88
C ILE A 147 16.24 -29.24 -28.20
N PRO A 148 14.95 -29.60 -28.19
CA PRO A 148 14.23 -29.83 -29.42
C PRO A 148 14.25 -28.56 -30.26
N PRO A 149 14.36 -28.67 -31.59
CA PRO A 149 14.66 -27.54 -32.48
C PRO A 149 13.67 -26.38 -32.37
N PHE A 150 12.43 -26.63 -31.92
CA PHE A 150 11.43 -25.58 -31.69
C PHE A 150 11.78 -24.63 -30.54
N LEU A 151 12.60 -25.06 -29.57
CA LEU A 151 13.09 -24.21 -28.47
C LEU A 151 14.37 -23.44 -28.83
N ARG A 152 15.05 -23.75 -29.95
CA ARG A 152 16.27 -23.01 -30.38
C ARG A 152 15.98 -21.64 -30.97
N ASN A 153 14.73 -21.38 -31.37
CA ASN A 153 14.35 -20.15 -32.04
C ASN A 153 13.78 -19.08 -31.10
N PHE A 154 13.91 -19.24 -29.78
CA PHE A 154 13.64 -18.12 -28.89
C PHE A 154 14.68 -17.03 -29.15
N PRO A 155 14.27 -15.82 -29.59
CA PRO A 155 15.21 -14.74 -29.81
C PRO A 155 15.84 -14.40 -28.45
N SER A 156 17.09 -14.81 -28.25
CA SER A 156 17.93 -14.46 -27.09
C SER A 156 18.20 -12.95 -27.00
N ASN A 157 17.69 -12.18 -27.96
CA ASN A 157 17.77 -10.73 -28.05
C ASN A 157 16.55 -10.01 -27.44
N LEU A 158 15.92 -10.56 -26.40
CA LEU A 158 15.33 -9.70 -25.35
C LEU A 158 16.48 -9.08 -24.54
N SER A 159 17.31 -8.31 -25.24
CA SER A 159 18.33 -7.44 -24.70
C SER A 159 17.66 -6.53 -23.67
N LEU A 160 18.23 -6.49 -22.47
CA LEU A 160 17.92 -5.56 -21.37
C LEU A 160 17.81 -4.08 -21.82
N GLN A 161 18.25 -3.74 -23.04
CA GLN A 161 18.06 -2.41 -23.63
C GLN A 161 16.61 -2.12 -24.05
N SER A 162 15.78 -3.12 -24.38
CA SER A 162 14.37 -2.89 -24.73
C SER A 162 13.53 -2.50 -23.52
N MET A 163 13.88 -3.00 -22.31
CA MET A 163 13.20 -2.59 -21.08
C MET A 163 13.51 -1.14 -20.67
N LYS A 164 14.72 -0.63 -20.97
CA LYS A 164 15.03 0.80 -20.74
C LYS A 164 14.27 1.74 -21.69
N LYS A 165 13.82 1.27 -22.87
CA LYS A 165 13.07 2.11 -23.82
C LYS A 165 11.58 2.26 -23.49
N ILE A 166 11.00 1.33 -22.72
CA ILE A 166 9.61 1.43 -22.29
C ILE A 166 9.46 2.52 -21.22
N GLU A 167 10.46 2.69 -20.35
CA GLU A 167 10.44 3.68 -19.26
C GLU A 167 10.49 5.15 -19.72
N TYR A 168 10.88 5.41 -20.98
CA TYR A 168 10.89 6.76 -21.56
C TYR A 168 9.66 7.08 -22.42
N LYS A 169 8.90 6.10 -22.91
CA LYS A 169 7.70 6.36 -23.72
C LYS A 169 6.48 6.79 -22.89
N ASP A 170 6.38 6.35 -21.65
CA ASP A 170 5.28 6.72 -20.75
C ASP A 170 5.29 8.21 -20.32
N LYS A 171 6.40 8.93 -20.59
CA LYS A 171 6.52 10.37 -20.30
C LYS A 171 6.09 11.26 -21.46
N GLU A 172 6.20 10.80 -22.71
CA GLU A 172 5.84 11.61 -23.89
C GLU A 172 4.36 11.49 -24.29
N GLU A 173 3.73 10.33 -24.09
CA GLU A 173 2.31 10.11 -24.48
C GLU A 173 1.28 10.86 -23.59
N LYS A 174 1.71 11.37 -22.43
CA LYS A 174 0.90 12.28 -21.60
C LYS A 174 0.79 13.71 -22.17
N SER A 175 1.60 14.06 -23.16
CA SER A 175 1.57 15.40 -23.77
C SER A 175 0.78 15.49 -25.08
N THR A 176 0.60 14.37 -25.79
CA THR A 176 -0.04 14.32 -27.12
C THR A 176 -1.51 13.88 -27.09
N SER A 177 -1.98 13.31 -25.99
CA SER A 177 -3.38 12.89 -25.78
C SER A 177 -4.39 14.04 -25.61
N LEU A 178 -3.95 15.30 -25.67
CA LEU A 178 -4.81 16.50 -25.68
C LEU A 178 -5.13 17.07 -27.07
N LYS A 179 -4.63 16.47 -28.17
CA LYS A 179 -4.81 17.03 -29.53
C LYS A 179 -5.57 16.17 -30.54
N ILE A 180 -6.03 14.98 -30.17
CA ILE A 180 -6.81 14.10 -31.06
C ILE A 180 -8.17 13.84 -30.43
N LYS A 181 -8.98 14.89 -30.34
CA LYS A 181 -10.44 14.79 -30.22
C LYS A 181 -11.01 15.71 -31.28
N ASN A 182 -11.14 15.20 -32.49
CA ASN A 182 -11.99 15.67 -33.59
C ASN A 182 -11.59 14.89 -34.85
N LYS A 183 -12.24 13.74 -35.05
CA LYS A 183 -12.38 12.93 -36.29
C LYS A 183 -12.37 11.45 -35.91
N ARG A 184 -13.56 10.93 -35.66
CA ARG A 184 -13.99 9.53 -35.90
C ARG A 184 -15.44 9.44 -35.43
N GLU A 185 -16.28 10.17 -36.14
CA GLU A 185 -17.63 9.70 -36.44
C GLU A 185 -17.57 9.12 -37.85
N VAL A 186 -18.47 8.19 -38.12
CA VAL A 186 -18.64 7.40 -39.35
C VAL A 186 -17.82 6.10 -39.36
N GLU A 187 -18.58 5.03 -39.63
CA GLU A 187 -18.21 3.62 -39.82
C GLU A 187 -18.20 2.77 -38.55
N ASP A 188 -19.38 2.18 -38.27
CA ASP A 188 -19.50 0.76 -37.95
C ASP A 188 -20.96 0.32 -38.21
N LYS A 189 -21.19 -0.16 -39.43
CA LYS A 189 -22.34 -1.00 -39.81
C LYS A 189 -21.77 -2.32 -40.30
N LEU A 190 -22.44 -3.40 -39.90
CA LEU A 190 -22.30 -4.80 -40.33
C LEU A 190 -21.09 -5.53 -39.74
N VAL A 191 -21.37 -6.56 -38.94
CA VAL A 191 -21.19 -7.97 -39.30
C VAL A 191 -21.75 -8.79 -38.13
N GLU A 192 -22.92 -9.39 -38.33
CA GLU A 192 -23.54 -10.33 -37.40
C GLU A 192 -23.08 -11.74 -37.84
N VAL A 193 -22.07 -12.28 -37.15
CA VAL A 193 -21.62 -13.67 -37.35
C VAL A 193 -22.08 -14.48 -36.15
N THR A 194 -23.11 -15.28 -36.38
CA THR A 194 -23.61 -16.30 -35.48
C THR A 194 -22.59 -17.43 -35.34
N LEU A 195 -21.90 -17.50 -34.21
CA LEU A 195 -21.15 -18.68 -33.79
C LEU A 195 -21.96 -19.46 -32.75
N THR A 196 -22.54 -20.57 -33.18
CA THR A 196 -23.08 -21.63 -32.32
C THR A 196 -21.95 -22.26 -31.49
N PRO A 197 -22.04 -22.32 -30.15
CA PRO A 197 -21.04 -23.01 -29.35
C PRO A 197 -21.16 -24.54 -29.48
N PRO A 198 -20.05 -25.28 -29.50
CA PRO A 198 -20.05 -26.73 -29.54
C PRO A 198 -20.52 -27.33 -28.20
N ASN A 199 -21.33 -28.36 -28.35
CA ASN A 199 -21.91 -29.21 -27.32
C ASN A 199 -20.78 -29.89 -26.50
N LEU A 200 -20.67 -29.57 -25.21
CA LEU A 200 -19.72 -30.19 -24.29
C LEU A 200 -20.48 -31.21 -23.43
N GLU A 201 -20.15 -32.48 -23.64
CA GLU A 201 -20.66 -33.64 -22.92
C GLU A 201 -20.37 -33.54 -21.41
N GLU A 202 -21.42 -33.70 -20.61
CA GLU A 202 -21.37 -33.72 -19.15
C GLU A 202 -20.61 -34.95 -18.65
N LYS A 203 -19.36 -34.77 -18.20
CA LYS A 203 -18.68 -35.76 -17.37
C LYS A 203 -19.27 -35.75 -15.96
N VAL A 204 -20.03 -36.78 -15.65
CA VAL A 204 -20.53 -37.13 -14.32
C VAL A 204 -19.35 -37.39 -13.37
N ILE A 205 -19.17 -36.50 -12.40
CA ILE A 205 -18.21 -36.70 -11.29
C ILE A 205 -18.93 -37.49 -10.18
N PRO A 206 -18.38 -38.64 -9.72
CA PRO A 206 -18.99 -39.41 -8.64
C PRO A 206 -18.88 -38.67 -7.31
N LYS A 207 -20.02 -38.60 -6.60
CA LYS A 207 -20.14 -38.04 -5.25
C LYS A 207 -19.27 -38.84 -4.27
N GLN A 208 -18.42 -38.15 -3.51
CA GLN A 208 -17.73 -38.74 -2.38
C GLN A 208 -18.68 -38.89 -1.18
N PRO A 209 -18.53 -39.95 -0.37
CA PRO A 209 -19.37 -40.19 0.81
C PRO A 209 -19.00 -39.26 1.97
N ASP A 210 -20.04 -38.75 2.64
CA ASP A 210 -19.97 -37.90 3.82
C ASP A 210 -19.26 -38.61 4.99
N SER A 211 -18.08 -38.12 5.37
CA SER A 211 -17.43 -38.49 6.62
C SER A 211 -18.00 -37.65 7.77
N LYS A 212 -18.54 -38.35 8.77
CA LYS A 212 -19.04 -37.76 10.02
C LYS A 212 -17.87 -37.18 10.83
N PRO A 213 -18.01 -36.00 11.45
CA PRO A 213 -17.00 -35.49 12.36
C PRO A 213 -17.07 -36.24 13.69
N ASP A 214 -15.95 -36.84 14.06
CA ASP A 214 -15.70 -37.50 15.33
C ASP A 214 -15.63 -36.45 16.45
N GLN A 215 -16.45 -36.64 17.48
CA GLN A 215 -16.46 -35.79 18.67
C GLN A 215 -15.51 -36.40 19.70
N GLY A 216 -14.31 -35.84 19.85
CA GLY A 216 -13.42 -36.30 20.91
C GLY A 216 -12.12 -35.50 21.01
N ASN A 217 -12.11 -34.50 21.88
CA ASN A 217 -11.20 -34.41 23.04
C ASN A 217 -11.11 -32.96 23.54
N LYS A 218 -11.49 -32.79 24.80
CA LYS A 218 -11.22 -31.59 25.60
C LYS A 218 -9.76 -31.67 26.03
N GLU A 219 -8.90 -30.89 25.38
CA GLU A 219 -7.56 -30.61 25.91
C GLU A 219 -7.66 -29.48 26.93
N GLU A 220 -7.10 -29.74 28.11
CA GLU A 220 -6.99 -28.81 29.22
C GLU A 220 -5.98 -27.70 28.87
N HIS A 221 -6.45 -26.46 28.89
CA HIS A 221 -5.60 -25.28 28.70
C HIS A 221 -4.73 -25.05 29.94
N GLU A 222 -3.47 -25.45 29.87
CA GLU A 222 -2.44 -24.98 30.80
C GLU A 222 -2.08 -23.52 30.52
N HIS A 223 -1.97 -22.73 31.60
CA HIS A 223 -1.63 -21.32 31.56
C HIS A 223 -0.20 -21.08 31.04
N PRO A 224 0.02 -20.09 30.16
CA PRO A 224 1.37 -19.78 29.70
C PRO A 224 2.23 -19.18 30.82
N PRO A 225 3.51 -19.55 30.93
CA PRO A 225 4.41 -19.00 31.93
C PRO A 225 4.66 -17.50 31.70
N LYS A 226 4.76 -16.79 32.83
CA LYS A 226 4.96 -15.34 32.95
C LYS A 226 6.30 -14.94 32.33
N VAL A 227 6.26 -14.22 31.22
CA VAL A 227 7.43 -13.68 30.52
C VAL A 227 8.11 -12.61 31.41
N PRO A 228 9.42 -12.67 31.68
CA PRO A 228 10.14 -11.62 32.39
C PRO A 228 10.21 -10.33 31.57
N GLU A 229 9.94 -9.20 32.22
CA GLU A 229 9.99 -7.87 31.63
C GLU A 229 11.40 -7.55 31.10
N ARG A 230 11.48 -7.18 29.81
CA ARG A 230 12.70 -6.76 29.14
C ARG A 230 13.16 -5.40 29.69
N PRO A 231 14.46 -5.20 29.98
CA PRO A 231 15.01 -3.87 30.16
C PRO A 231 14.91 -3.09 28.84
N SER A 232 14.46 -1.83 28.93
CA SER A 232 14.36 -0.90 27.81
C SER A 232 15.74 -0.70 27.18
N GLN A 233 15.88 -1.12 25.93
CA GLN A 233 17.07 -0.86 25.13
C GLN A 233 17.03 0.61 24.67
N GLU A 234 17.81 1.47 25.33
CA GLU A 234 18.22 2.76 24.77
C GLU A 234 19.26 2.47 23.67
N GLU A 235 18.78 2.30 22.44
CA GLU A 235 19.64 2.14 21.27
C GLU A 235 20.13 3.50 20.76
N ASN A 236 21.39 3.53 20.35
CA ASN A 236 22.11 4.64 19.75
C ASN A 236 21.44 5.13 18.47
N LYS A 237 20.46 6.03 18.58
CA LYS A 237 19.88 6.75 17.43
C LYS A 237 20.94 7.65 16.80
N THR A 238 21.02 7.64 15.48
CA THR A 238 21.87 8.57 14.72
C THR A 238 21.46 10.01 15.02
N GLY A 239 22.40 10.96 15.03
CA GLY A 239 22.13 12.35 15.42
C GLY A 239 21.00 13.02 14.61
N ILE A 240 20.69 12.52 13.41
CA ILE A 240 19.61 13.02 12.56
C ILE A 240 18.23 12.52 13.04
N GLU A 241 18.11 11.25 13.44
CA GLU A 241 16.85 10.70 13.96
C GLU A 241 16.45 11.32 15.30
N GLN A 242 17.43 11.71 16.12
CA GLN A 242 17.18 12.45 17.36
C GLN A 242 16.58 13.83 17.10
N VAL A 243 16.97 14.51 16.01
CA VAL A 243 16.44 15.83 15.65
C VAL A 243 15.01 15.72 15.11
N GLU A 244 14.68 14.66 14.36
CA GLU A 244 13.32 14.44 13.84
C GLU A 244 12.31 14.08 14.95
N ASP A 245 12.71 13.26 15.92
CA ASP A 245 11.86 12.92 17.07
C ASP A 245 11.52 14.16 17.92
N ILE A 246 12.48 15.06 18.14
CA ILE A 246 12.29 16.33 18.86
C ILE A 246 11.37 17.28 18.08
N PHE A 247 11.52 17.35 16.75
CA PHE A 247 10.63 18.16 15.92
C PHE A 247 9.18 17.67 16.01
N ASN A 248 8.97 16.35 16.00
CA ASN A 248 7.66 15.73 16.13
C ASN A 248 7.07 15.90 17.54
N GLU A 249 7.88 15.85 18.59
CA GLU A 249 7.44 16.09 19.98
C GLU A 249 7.03 17.57 20.19
N SER A 250 7.71 18.51 19.52
CA SER A 250 7.36 19.94 19.55
C SER A 250 6.00 20.24 18.90
N GLN A 251 5.60 19.48 17.87
CA GLN A 251 4.31 19.65 17.17
C GLN A 251 3.12 19.21 18.04
N HIS A 252 3.34 18.52 19.17
CA HIS A 252 2.27 18.01 20.03
C HIS A 252 2.13 18.74 21.37
N SER A 253 3.14 19.52 21.79
CA SER A 253 3.11 20.19 23.10
C SER A 253 2.39 21.54 23.14
N GLY A 254 2.06 22.15 22.00
CA GLY A 254 1.25 23.38 21.94
C GLY A 254 1.89 24.64 22.51
N ASP A 255 3.06 24.53 23.15
CA ASP A 255 3.83 25.63 23.74
C ASP A 255 5.02 26.00 22.85
N GLU A 256 4.81 26.93 21.92
CA GLU A 256 5.85 27.40 20.98
C GLU A 256 7.09 27.96 21.69
N ASN A 257 6.93 28.48 22.91
CA ASN A 257 8.02 29.06 23.71
C ASN A 257 8.99 27.99 24.23
N LYS A 258 8.49 26.80 24.60
CA LYS A 258 9.30 25.73 25.20
C LYS A 258 10.20 25.04 24.16
N ALA A 259 9.73 24.92 22.92
CA ALA A 259 10.50 24.38 21.81
C ALA A 259 11.69 25.29 21.45
N SER A 260 11.49 26.62 21.48
CA SER A 260 12.56 27.57 21.17
C SER A 260 13.66 27.62 22.24
N GLU A 261 13.32 27.36 23.51
CA GLU A 261 14.30 27.30 24.61
C GLU A 261 15.11 25.99 24.61
N LEU A 262 14.47 24.86 24.26
CA LEU A 262 15.16 23.57 24.13
C LEU A 262 16.10 23.52 22.92
N LEU A 263 15.74 24.18 21.82
CA LEU A 263 16.62 24.32 20.66
C LEU A 263 17.88 25.13 21.00
N LYS A 264 17.74 26.26 21.71
CA LYS A 264 18.89 27.09 22.12
C LYS A 264 19.87 26.38 23.06
N LYS A 265 19.41 25.45 23.90
CA LYS A 265 20.26 24.71 24.84
C LYS A 265 21.09 23.60 24.20
N ARG A 266 20.84 23.27 22.93
CA ARG A 266 21.54 22.18 22.21
C ARG A 266 22.15 22.64 20.88
N GLU A 267 22.11 23.93 20.57
CA GLU A 267 22.79 24.49 19.39
C GLU A 267 24.31 24.32 19.47
N ASP A 268 24.87 24.24 20.68
CA ASP A 268 26.32 24.07 20.91
C ASP A 268 26.83 22.64 20.63
N ASP A 269 25.94 21.63 20.60
CA ASP A 269 26.32 20.22 20.43
C ASP A 269 26.15 19.71 18.99
N ILE A 270 25.61 20.54 18.08
CA ILE A 270 25.32 20.14 16.70
C ILE A 270 26.48 20.59 15.79
N PRO A 271 27.10 19.67 15.02
CA PRO A 271 28.13 20.02 14.04
C PRO A 271 27.64 21.12 13.08
N GLU A 272 28.45 22.17 12.87
CA GLU A 272 28.08 23.33 12.04
C GLU A 272 27.59 22.95 10.64
N GLU A 273 28.14 21.88 10.07
CA GLU A 273 27.79 21.36 8.75
C GLU A 273 26.31 20.90 8.63
N ILE A 274 25.74 20.38 9.73
CA ILE A 274 24.32 20.00 9.79
C ILE A 274 23.44 21.25 9.90
N LEU A 275 23.91 22.25 10.63
CA LEU A 275 23.20 23.51 10.84
C LEU A 275 23.09 24.32 9.54
N GLU A 276 24.13 24.31 8.69
CA GLU A 276 24.12 24.94 7.37
C GLU A 276 23.14 24.27 6.41
N LYS A 277 23.14 22.93 6.31
CA LYS A 277 22.18 22.18 5.49
C LYS A 277 20.73 22.50 5.87
N TYR A 278 20.44 22.61 7.17
CA TYR A 278 19.09 22.93 7.64
C TYR A 278 18.67 24.38 7.32
N LYS A 279 19.61 25.33 7.35
CA LYS A 279 19.35 26.73 6.94
C LYS A 279 19.06 26.82 5.43
N GLU A 280 19.80 26.08 4.60
CA GLU A 280 19.57 26.00 3.16
C GLU A 280 18.16 25.44 2.85
N GLU A 281 17.78 24.30 3.45
CA GLU A 281 16.46 23.69 3.24
C GLU A 281 15.30 24.62 3.66
N LYS A 282 15.44 25.33 4.79
CA LYS A 282 14.45 26.32 5.23
C LYS A 282 14.34 27.48 4.25
N SER A 283 15.44 27.94 3.68
CA SER A 283 15.44 29.03 2.69
C SER A 283 14.72 28.61 1.41
N GLU A 284 14.99 27.41 0.91
CA GLU A 284 14.30 26.84 -0.26
C GLU A 284 12.80 26.66 -0.03
N ALA A 285 12.41 26.15 1.14
CA ALA A 285 11.00 25.97 1.50
C ALA A 285 10.26 27.31 1.53
N LYS A 286 10.93 28.40 1.97
CA LYS A 286 10.37 29.76 2.00
C LYS A 286 10.20 30.33 0.58
N ILE A 287 11.16 30.07 -0.32
CA ILE A 287 11.07 30.43 -1.75
C ILE A 287 9.92 29.68 -2.43
N LYS A 288 9.82 28.35 -2.23
CA LYS A 288 8.73 27.50 -2.77
C LYS A 288 7.33 27.94 -2.27
N LYS A 289 7.21 28.44 -1.03
CA LYS A 289 5.95 29.00 -0.51
C LYS A 289 5.58 30.36 -1.14
N ARG A 290 6.56 31.22 -1.44
CA ARG A 290 6.31 32.52 -2.10
C ARG A 290 5.91 32.34 -3.56
N THR A 291 6.56 31.45 -4.30
CA THR A 291 6.23 31.18 -5.70
C THR A 291 4.82 30.59 -5.86
N ARG A 292 4.41 29.67 -4.98
CA ARG A 292 3.02 29.13 -4.97
C ARG A 292 1.97 30.20 -4.68
N LYS A 293 2.22 31.14 -3.76
CA LYS A 293 1.29 32.25 -3.47
C LYS A 293 1.18 33.24 -4.63
N GLY A 294 2.29 33.53 -5.32
CA GLY A 294 2.28 34.39 -6.52
C GLY A 294 1.49 33.77 -7.68
N VAL A 295 1.69 32.47 -7.93
CA VAL A 295 0.98 31.74 -9.01
C VAL A 295 -0.53 31.63 -8.75
N MET A 296 -0.97 31.56 -7.48
CA MET A 296 -2.39 31.55 -7.13
C MET A 296 -3.09 32.90 -7.41
N LYS A 297 -2.43 34.04 -7.10
CA LYS A 297 -2.98 35.38 -7.40
C LYS A 297 -3.16 35.66 -8.89
N ILE A 298 -2.31 35.08 -9.75
CA ILE A 298 -2.42 35.20 -11.21
C ILE A 298 -3.60 34.37 -11.76
N LYS A 299 -3.99 33.29 -11.08
CA LYS A 299 -5.16 32.48 -11.47
C LYS A 299 -6.48 33.12 -11.04
N GLU A 300 -6.51 33.80 -9.88
CA GLU A 300 -7.71 34.50 -9.40
C GLU A 300 -8.03 35.74 -10.25
N SER A 301 -7.01 36.49 -10.70
CA SER A 301 -7.20 37.66 -11.57
C SER A 301 -7.69 37.31 -12.98
N LYS A 302 -7.40 36.11 -13.49
CA LYS A 302 -7.89 35.64 -14.80
C LYS A 302 -9.35 35.17 -14.78
N ASN A 303 -9.90 34.83 -13.61
CA ASN A 303 -11.31 34.45 -13.46
C ASN A 303 -12.25 35.64 -13.23
N LEU A 304 -11.73 36.87 -13.17
CA LEU A 304 -12.50 38.10 -13.00
C LEU A 304 -12.78 38.84 -14.32
N PHE A 305 -12.35 38.28 -15.45
CA PHE A 305 -12.46 38.90 -16.79
C PHE A 305 -13.26 38.05 -17.81
N VAL A 306 -14.08 37.12 -17.32
CA VAL A 306 -15.07 36.36 -18.11
C VAL A 306 -16.42 36.54 -17.44
#